data_AF-A0A9P8JML4-F1
#
_entry.id   AF-A0A9P8JML4-F1
#
_cell.length_a   1.000
_cell.length_b   1.000
_cell.length_c   1.000
_cell.angle_alpha   90.00
_cell.angle_beta   90.00
_cell.angle_gamma   90.00
#
_symmetry.space_group_name_H-M   'P 1'
#
loop_
_entity.id
_entity.type
_entity.pdbx_description
1 polymer ?
#
loop_
_entity_poly.entity_id
_entity_poly.type
_entity_poly.pdbx_seq_one_letter_code
_entity_poly.pdbx_strand_id
1 'polypeptide(L)'
;WLVAIANDQIACIDDQEDQGQISYLTTFRREYETIVTPAYALSSNTELDTLRDGYVDLGTHCITLFTALIFSVDFRGILAEFFTPAWYNKKAMAQIISTFEDYLADYSDVLHPSLRDVLVEELADELLVRYLSAIRNRGVRFRRGDPFNEKIKDDVLTVFNFFSTQEASFPAIKDKWRAVSAFVELLNAEKGPAVADAYEQFKRENWDLQIGWVEAVLRTRDDCDRSLIGLVKARAAEVEVERGMETVMSKVR
;
A
#
# COMPACT_ATOMS: atom_id res chain seq x y z
N TRP A 1 -8.64 7.66 19.02
CA TRP A 1 -9.75 8.37 18.35
C TRP A 1 -10.05 7.78 16.98
N LEU A 2 -9.12 7.75 16.02
CA LEU A 2 -9.38 7.18 14.68
C LEU A 2 -9.87 5.72 14.74
N VAL A 3 -9.24 4.86 15.53
CA VAL A 3 -9.68 3.47 15.72
C VAL A 3 -11.08 3.39 16.32
N ALA A 4 -11.40 4.22 17.32
CA ALA A 4 -12.73 4.24 17.93
C ALA A 4 -13.81 4.65 16.92
N ILE A 5 -13.56 5.72 16.14
CA ILE A 5 -14.48 6.17 15.09
C ILE A 5 -14.68 5.06 14.06
N ALA A 6 -13.60 4.38 13.64
CA ALA A 6 -13.67 3.29 12.68
C ALA A 6 -14.52 2.13 13.20
N ASN A 7 -14.31 1.70 14.46
CA ASN A 7 -15.12 0.68 15.10
C ASN A 7 -16.60 1.08 15.17
N ASP A 8 -16.89 2.34 15.54
CA ASP A 8 -18.26 2.85 15.60
C ASP A 8 -18.94 2.76 14.23
N GLN A 9 -18.21 3.05 13.13
CA GLN A 9 -18.78 2.93 11.78
C GLN A 9 -19.14 1.48 11.46
N ILE A 10 -18.25 0.53 11.78
CA ILE A 10 -18.52 -0.89 11.52
C ILE A 10 -19.64 -1.41 12.41
N ALA A 11 -19.71 -1.00 13.68
CA ALA A 11 -20.81 -1.35 14.58
C ALA A 11 -22.18 -0.89 14.05
N CYS A 12 -22.25 0.18 13.25
CA CYS A 12 -23.48 0.61 12.60
C CYS A 12 -24.03 -0.40 11.58
N ILE A 13 -23.20 -1.28 11.03
CA ILE A 13 -23.54 -2.16 9.91
C ILE A 13 -23.19 -3.64 10.12
N ASP A 14 -22.56 -3.99 11.24
CA ASP A 14 -22.12 -5.35 11.55
C ASP A 14 -23.25 -6.17 12.17
N ASP A 15 -23.92 -6.97 11.34
CA ASP A 15 -24.91 -7.95 11.77
C ASP A 15 -24.20 -9.27 12.12
N GLN A 16 -24.14 -9.62 13.40
CA GLN A 16 -23.61 -10.91 13.86
C GLN A 16 -24.77 -11.85 14.19
N GLU A 17 -25.41 -12.38 13.14
CA GLU A 17 -26.59 -13.27 13.26
C GLU A 17 -26.34 -14.46 14.20
N ASP A 18 -25.12 -15.03 14.14
CA ASP A 18 -24.70 -16.16 14.98
C ASP A 18 -24.64 -15.82 16.47
N GLN A 19 -24.43 -14.54 16.81
CA GLN A 19 -24.39 -14.04 18.19
C GLN A 19 -25.71 -13.36 18.59
N GLY A 20 -26.70 -13.33 17.70
CA GLY A 20 -27.96 -12.64 17.90
C GLY A 20 -27.83 -11.11 17.96
N GLN A 21 -26.68 -10.56 17.53
CA GLN A 21 -26.45 -9.12 17.50
C GLN A 21 -26.86 -8.59 16.13
N ILE A 22 -27.74 -7.58 16.15
CA ILE A 22 -28.22 -6.90 14.96
C ILE A 22 -27.62 -5.49 14.99
N SER A 23 -27.10 -5.04 13.86
CA SER A 23 -26.53 -3.71 13.69
C SER A 23 -27.57 -2.61 13.87
N TYR A 24 -27.08 -1.39 14.11
CA TYR A 24 -27.95 -0.23 14.23
C TYR A 24 -28.73 0.05 12.95
N LEU A 25 -28.11 -0.10 11.77
CA LEU A 25 -28.76 0.14 10.49
C LEU A 25 -29.85 -0.89 10.20
N THR A 26 -29.59 -2.17 10.47
CA THR A 26 -30.59 -3.24 10.30
C THR A 26 -31.74 -3.10 11.29
N THR A 27 -31.45 -2.68 12.53
CA THR A 27 -32.48 -2.37 13.53
C THR A 27 -33.37 -1.21 13.06
N PHE A 28 -32.75 -0.10 12.63
CA PHE A 28 -33.47 1.06 12.09
C PHE A 28 -34.37 0.66 10.92
N ARG A 29 -33.86 -0.12 9.96
CA ARG A 29 -34.63 -0.61 8.81
C ARG A 29 -35.87 -1.38 9.27
N ARG A 30 -35.71 -2.33 10.19
CA ARG A 30 -36.82 -3.17 10.68
C ARG A 30 -37.91 -2.34 11.37
N GLU A 31 -37.53 -1.33 12.15
CA GLU A 31 -38.49 -0.46 12.83
C GLU A 31 -39.24 0.44 11.85
N TYR A 32 -38.50 1.09 10.95
CA TYR A 32 -39.05 2.01 9.97
C TYR A 32 -39.98 1.31 8.96
N GLU A 33 -39.67 0.09 8.53
CA GLU A 33 -40.51 -0.67 7.60
C GLU A 33 -41.93 -0.94 8.17
N THR A 34 -42.10 -0.97 9.50
CA THR A 34 -43.42 -1.18 10.12
C THR A 34 -44.35 0.04 10.07
N ILE A 35 -43.80 1.23 9.83
CA ILE A 35 -44.54 2.49 9.89
C ILE A 35 -44.72 3.14 8.50
N VAL A 36 -44.32 2.45 7.43
CA VAL A 36 -44.41 2.95 6.05
C VAL A 36 -45.13 2.00 5.10
N THR A 37 -45.55 2.52 3.94
CA THR A 37 -46.15 1.67 2.91
C THR A 37 -45.08 0.77 2.24
N PRO A 38 -45.45 -0.42 1.72
CA PRO A 38 -44.50 -1.30 1.04
C PRO A 38 -43.79 -0.65 -0.15
N ALA A 39 -44.46 0.25 -0.87
CA ALA A 39 -43.87 0.98 -1.98
C ALA A 39 -42.72 1.90 -1.52
N TYR A 40 -42.89 2.56 -0.37
CA TYR A 40 -41.87 3.45 0.19
C TYR A 40 -40.70 2.67 0.80
N ALA A 41 -40.99 1.55 1.48
CA ALA A 41 -39.96 0.63 1.98
C ALA A 41 -39.05 0.12 0.84
N LEU A 42 -39.62 -0.22 -0.31
CA LEU A 42 -38.84 -0.66 -1.47
C LEU A 42 -37.95 0.45 -2.03
N SER A 43 -38.48 1.69 -2.14
CA SER A 43 -37.69 2.82 -2.64
C SER A 43 -36.53 3.18 -1.73
N SER A 44 -36.67 3.06 -0.41
CA SER A 44 -35.63 3.43 0.57
C SER A 44 -34.43 2.46 0.64
N ASN A 45 -34.49 1.30 -0.03
CA ASN A 45 -33.38 0.34 0.00
C ASN A 45 -32.10 0.93 -0.59
N THR A 46 -32.21 1.72 -1.66
CA THR A 46 -31.04 2.33 -2.30
C THR A 46 -30.33 3.30 -1.36
N GLU A 47 -31.06 4.07 -0.57
CA GLU A 47 -30.52 4.98 0.43
C GLU A 47 -29.88 4.23 1.61
N LEU A 48 -30.47 3.12 2.04
CA LEU A 48 -29.91 2.27 3.09
C LEU A 48 -28.61 1.59 2.64
N ASP A 49 -28.56 1.10 1.40
CA ASP A 49 -27.35 0.51 0.82
C ASP A 49 -26.25 1.58 0.67
N THR A 50 -26.61 2.77 0.18
CA THR A 50 -25.68 3.91 0.11
C THR A 50 -25.14 4.31 1.48
N LEU A 51 -25.99 4.30 2.51
CA LEU A 51 -25.59 4.61 3.88
C LEU A 51 -24.66 3.53 4.45
N ARG A 52 -24.92 2.25 4.15
CA ARG A 52 -24.05 1.13 4.52
C ARG A 52 -22.65 1.29 3.93
N ASP A 53 -22.57 1.59 2.63
CA ASP A 53 -21.29 1.82 1.94
C ASP A 53 -20.54 3.01 2.57
N GLY A 54 -21.27 4.09 2.89
CA GLY A 54 -20.69 5.25 3.58
C GLY A 54 -20.07 4.94 4.94
N TYR A 55 -20.64 4.01 5.71
CA TYR A 55 -20.04 3.53 6.96
C TYR A 55 -18.73 2.76 6.71
N VAL A 56 -18.71 1.87 5.71
CA VAL A 56 -17.49 1.12 5.32
C VAL A 56 -16.38 2.09 4.87
N ASP A 57 -16.74 3.06 4.02
CA ASP A 57 -15.80 4.04 3.47
C ASP A 57 -15.18 4.89 4.58
N LEU A 58 -15.99 5.42 5.50
CA LEU A 58 -15.47 6.23 6.60
C LEU A 58 -14.65 5.40 7.58
N GLY A 59 -15.06 4.17 7.87
CA GLY A 59 -14.29 3.24 8.71
C GLY A 59 -12.90 2.97 8.13
N THR A 60 -12.86 2.61 6.85
CA THR A 60 -11.62 2.35 6.11
C THR A 60 -10.74 3.61 6.03
N HIS A 61 -11.34 4.77 5.74
CA HIS A 61 -10.62 6.04 5.69
C HIS A 61 -9.94 6.39 7.01
N CYS A 62 -10.60 6.12 8.15
CA CYS A 62 -10.01 6.30 9.47
C CYS A 62 -8.77 5.42 9.68
N ILE A 63 -8.80 4.17 9.19
CA ILE A 63 -7.65 3.26 9.24
C ILE A 63 -6.52 3.76 8.33
N THR A 64 -6.81 4.19 7.10
CA THR A 64 -5.81 4.82 6.21
C THR A 64 -5.14 6.03 6.86
N LEU A 65 -5.92 6.92 7.50
CA LEU A 65 -5.38 8.08 8.22
C LEU A 65 -4.53 7.67 9.42
N PHE A 66 -4.94 6.63 10.13
CA PHE A 66 -4.19 6.10 11.27
C PHE A 66 -2.84 5.55 10.82
N THR A 67 -2.82 4.73 9.76
CA THR A 67 -1.59 4.24 9.14
C THR A 67 -0.70 5.40 8.69
N ALA A 68 -1.23 6.39 7.96
CA ALA A 68 -0.45 7.55 7.53
C ALA A 68 0.15 8.32 8.72
N LEU A 69 -0.58 8.43 9.83
CA LEU A 69 -0.09 9.07 11.06
C LEU A 69 1.11 8.30 11.64
N ILE A 70 1.01 6.98 11.78
CA ILE A 70 2.12 6.13 12.26
C ILE A 70 3.38 6.39 11.44
N PHE A 71 3.28 6.36 10.12
CA PHE A 71 4.41 6.61 9.23
C PHE A 71 4.99 8.02 9.36
N SER A 72 4.15 9.02 9.56
CA SER A 72 4.57 10.42 9.68
C SER A 72 5.29 10.74 10.99
N VAL A 73 4.92 10.05 12.07
CA VAL A 73 5.42 10.31 13.43
C VAL A 73 6.60 9.39 13.75
N ASP A 74 6.41 8.08 13.60
CA ASP A 74 7.37 7.09 14.11
C ASP A 74 8.43 6.73 13.07
N PHE A 75 8.07 6.70 11.79
CA PHE A 75 8.98 6.23 10.74
C PHE A 75 9.67 7.34 9.95
N ARG A 76 9.37 8.62 10.21
CA ARG A 76 9.97 9.73 9.45
C ARG A 76 11.50 9.68 9.43
N GLY A 77 12.13 9.37 10.56
CA GLY A 77 13.58 9.30 10.67
C GLY A 77 14.16 8.11 9.88
N ILE A 78 13.64 6.92 10.12
CA ILE A 78 14.14 5.69 9.52
C ILE A 78 13.89 5.63 8.00
N LEU A 79 12.76 6.17 7.53
CA LEU A 79 12.43 6.23 6.11
C LEU A 79 13.40 7.09 5.31
N ALA A 80 13.94 8.15 5.92
CA ALA A 80 14.91 9.04 5.28
C ALA A 80 16.28 8.36 5.04
N GLU A 81 16.52 7.21 5.67
CA GLU A 81 17.77 6.47 5.55
C GLU A 81 17.73 5.40 4.48
N PHE A 82 16.55 4.95 4.05
CA PHE A 82 16.42 3.94 2.99
C PHE A 82 17.19 4.35 1.73
N PHE A 83 17.90 3.37 1.17
CA PHE A 83 18.78 3.49 0.00
C PHE A 83 19.98 4.45 0.15
N THR A 84 20.23 4.96 1.35
CA THR A 84 21.44 5.74 1.65
C THR A 84 22.58 4.84 2.16
N PRO A 85 23.81 5.34 2.29
CA PRO A 85 24.90 4.58 2.91
C PRO A 85 24.59 4.05 4.32
N ALA A 86 23.74 4.73 5.09
CA ALA A 86 23.34 4.29 6.43
C ALA A 86 22.49 3.01 6.40
N TRP A 87 21.65 2.83 5.38
CA TRP A 87 20.74 1.71 5.26
C TRP A 87 21.45 0.36 5.11
N TYR A 88 22.61 0.31 4.45
CA TYR A 88 23.40 -0.93 4.30
C TYR A 88 23.82 -1.55 5.64
N ASN A 89 24.01 -0.72 6.68
CA ASN A 89 24.50 -1.17 7.98
C ASN A 89 23.39 -1.25 9.05
N LYS A 90 22.14 -0.99 8.67
CA LYS A 90 21.00 -0.95 9.58
C LYS A 90 19.96 -1.99 9.21
N LYS A 91 19.33 -2.56 10.23
CA LYS A 91 18.13 -3.41 10.09
C LYS A 91 16.88 -2.55 10.10
N ALA A 92 16.83 -1.57 9.19
CA ALA A 92 15.77 -0.56 9.17
C ALA A 92 14.38 -1.19 9.00
N MET A 93 14.28 -2.16 8.08
CA MET A 93 13.02 -2.88 7.85
C MET A 93 12.55 -3.66 9.08
N ALA A 94 13.46 -4.35 9.78
CA ALA A 94 13.12 -5.08 11.00
C ALA A 94 12.62 -4.17 12.14
N GLN A 95 13.15 -2.95 12.24
CA GLN A 95 12.67 -1.97 13.21
C GLN A 95 11.23 -1.52 12.88
N ILE A 96 10.91 -1.28 11.60
CA ILE A 96 9.54 -0.96 11.18
C ILE A 96 8.59 -2.13 11.49
N ILE A 97 8.99 -3.36 11.16
CA ILE A 97 8.18 -4.55 11.45
C ILE A 97 7.93 -4.74 12.95
N SER A 98 8.95 -4.55 13.80
CA SER A 98 8.76 -4.60 15.25
C SER A 98 7.74 -3.58 15.73
N THR A 99 7.76 -2.36 15.18
CA THR A 99 6.75 -1.35 15.51
C THR A 99 5.36 -1.73 14.97
N PHE A 100 5.26 -2.37 13.81
CA PHE A 100 3.97 -2.92 13.35
C PHE A 100 3.43 -3.98 14.30
N GLU A 101 4.28 -4.89 14.80
CA GLU A 101 3.90 -5.89 15.80
C GLU A 101 3.34 -5.23 17.06
N ASP A 102 4.00 -4.19 17.56
CA ASP A 102 3.54 -3.41 18.72
C ASP A 102 2.15 -2.79 18.44
N TYR A 103 1.96 -2.13 17.29
CA TYR A 103 0.66 -1.55 16.92
C TYR A 103 -0.44 -2.62 16.76
N LEU A 104 -0.16 -3.75 16.11
CA LEU A 104 -1.17 -4.80 15.98
C LEU A 104 -1.51 -5.45 17.32
N ALA A 105 -0.54 -5.58 18.22
CA ALA A 105 -0.75 -6.11 19.56
C ALA A 105 -1.58 -5.14 20.41
N ASP A 106 -1.17 -3.87 20.49
CA ASP A 106 -1.81 -2.84 21.33
C ASP A 106 -3.28 -2.59 20.96
N TYR A 107 -3.64 -2.79 19.69
CA TYR A 107 -5.00 -2.58 19.21
C TYR A 107 -5.80 -3.88 19.04
N SER A 108 -5.20 -5.05 19.29
CA SER A 108 -5.85 -6.35 19.04
C SER A 108 -7.16 -6.56 19.80
N ASP A 109 -7.25 -6.07 21.03
CA ASP A 109 -8.43 -6.23 21.90
C ASP A 109 -9.53 -5.20 21.61
N VAL A 110 -9.20 -4.10 20.93
CA VAL A 110 -10.11 -2.97 20.73
C VAL A 110 -10.51 -2.75 19.28
N LEU A 111 -9.77 -3.28 18.32
CA LEU A 111 -10.04 -3.11 16.90
C LEU A 111 -11.03 -4.18 16.42
N HIS A 112 -12.06 -3.76 15.69
CA HIS A 112 -12.99 -4.69 15.09
C HIS A 112 -12.26 -5.68 14.17
N PRO A 113 -12.57 -7.00 14.20
CA PRO A 113 -11.85 -8.00 13.40
C PRO A 113 -11.77 -7.67 11.90
N SER A 114 -12.86 -7.18 11.30
CA SER A 114 -12.84 -6.77 9.88
C SER A 114 -11.92 -5.58 9.59
N LEU A 115 -11.69 -4.70 10.56
CA LEU A 115 -10.76 -3.57 10.43
C LEU A 115 -9.31 -3.96 10.69
N ARG A 116 -9.07 -5.10 11.35
CA ARG A 116 -7.72 -5.61 11.57
C ARG A 116 -7.06 -5.99 10.25
N ASP A 117 -7.77 -6.72 9.39
CA ASP A 117 -7.26 -7.10 8.07
C ASP A 117 -7.02 -5.87 7.20
N VAL A 118 -7.94 -4.90 7.25
CA VAL A 118 -7.78 -3.59 6.58
C VAL A 118 -6.54 -2.86 7.09
N LEU A 119 -6.30 -2.83 8.41
CA LEU A 119 -5.11 -2.20 8.99
C LEU A 119 -3.82 -2.88 8.51
N VAL A 120 -3.79 -4.21 8.48
CA VAL A 120 -2.63 -4.98 7.99
C VAL A 120 -2.34 -4.64 6.53
N GLU A 121 -3.35 -4.60 5.67
CA GLU A 121 -3.19 -4.24 4.27
C GLU A 121 -2.74 -2.79 4.08
N GLU A 122 -3.33 -1.85 4.82
CA GLU A 122 -2.94 -0.44 4.76
C GLU A 122 -1.49 -0.24 5.23
N LEU A 123 -1.05 -0.92 6.30
CA LEU A 123 0.35 -0.86 6.75
C LEU A 123 1.31 -1.39 5.68
N ALA A 124 0.95 -2.49 5.01
CA ALA A 124 1.76 -3.08 3.95
C ALA A 124 1.84 -2.18 2.69
N ASP A 125 0.71 -1.61 2.29
CA ASP A 125 0.60 -0.71 1.15
C ASP A 125 1.37 0.59 1.40
N GLU A 126 1.18 1.23 2.55
CA GLU A 126 1.90 2.45 2.91
C GLU A 126 3.40 2.18 3.03
N LEU A 127 3.81 1.03 3.59
CA LEU A 127 5.22 0.64 3.63
C LEU A 127 5.82 0.55 2.24
N LEU A 128 5.14 -0.13 1.31
CA LEU A 128 5.61 -0.30 -0.06
C LEU A 128 5.73 1.05 -0.78
N VAL A 129 4.72 1.91 -0.65
CA VAL A 129 4.72 3.25 -1.24
C VAL A 129 5.89 4.06 -0.71
N ARG A 130 6.11 4.06 0.61
CA ARG A 130 7.20 4.81 1.25
C ARG A 130 8.57 4.25 0.91
N TYR A 131 8.69 2.92 0.83
CA TYR A 131 9.91 2.24 0.42
C TYR A 131 10.30 2.63 -1.01
N LEU A 132 9.39 2.52 -1.98
CA LEU A 132 9.67 2.92 -3.37
C LEU A 132 9.90 4.44 -3.51
N SER A 133 9.21 5.26 -2.71
CA SER A 133 9.39 6.72 -2.70
C SER A 133 10.73 7.15 -2.11
N ALA A 134 11.36 6.31 -1.27
CA ALA A 134 12.66 6.58 -0.66
C ALA A 134 13.79 6.73 -1.69
N ILE A 135 13.57 6.36 -2.96
CA ILE A 135 14.51 6.63 -4.05
C ILE A 135 14.87 8.11 -4.18
N ARG A 136 13.97 8.99 -3.75
CA ARG A 136 14.15 10.45 -3.77
C ARG A 136 14.87 10.99 -2.53
N ASN A 137 15.24 10.13 -1.58
CA ASN A 137 15.99 10.56 -0.40
C ASN A 137 17.33 11.19 -0.80
N ARG A 138 17.78 12.14 0.00
CA ARG A 138 19.06 12.81 -0.24
C ARG A 138 20.20 11.83 -0.03
N GLY A 139 21.07 11.71 -1.04
CA GLY A 139 22.27 10.88 -0.96
C GLY A 139 22.08 9.45 -1.46
N VAL A 140 20.90 9.12 -2.00
CA VAL A 140 20.68 7.82 -2.64
C VAL A 140 21.51 7.70 -3.91
N ARG A 141 22.35 6.66 -3.93
CA ARG A 141 23.19 6.26 -5.05
C ARG A 141 23.37 4.76 -5.01
N PHE A 142 23.12 4.10 -6.14
CA PHE A 142 23.40 2.68 -6.34
C PHE A 142 24.59 2.54 -7.28
N ARG A 143 25.65 1.89 -6.80
CA ARG A 143 26.79 1.48 -7.64
C ARG A 143 26.72 -0.01 -7.87
N ARG A 144 27.14 -0.47 -9.05
CA ARG A 144 27.10 -1.91 -9.37
C ARG A 144 27.89 -2.80 -8.42
N GLY A 145 28.90 -2.25 -7.74
CA GLY A 145 29.69 -2.97 -6.73
C GLY A 145 29.05 -3.00 -5.33
N ASP A 146 28.01 -2.20 -5.09
CA ASP A 146 27.36 -2.15 -3.78
C ASP A 146 26.39 -3.34 -3.62
N PRO A 147 26.25 -3.92 -2.42
CA PRO A 147 25.41 -5.10 -2.19
C PRO A 147 23.92 -4.73 -2.05
N PHE A 148 23.40 -3.83 -2.89
CA PHE A 148 22.02 -3.35 -2.77
C PHE A 148 21.00 -4.43 -3.11
N ASN A 149 21.30 -5.34 -4.04
CA ASN A 149 20.43 -6.48 -4.36
C ASN A 149 20.16 -7.32 -3.12
N GLU A 150 21.22 -7.69 -2.42
CA GLU A 150 21.14 -8.49 -1.20
C GLU A 150 20.45 -7.73 -0.07
N LYS A 151 20.68 -6.42 0.05
CA LYS A 151 20.01 -5.60 1.06
C LYS A 151 18.51 -5.44 0.79
N ILE A 152 18.10 -5.20 -0.46
CA ILE A 152 16.67 -5.13 -0.84
C ILE A 152 16.01 -6.48 -0.62
N LYS A 153 16.69 -7.57 -1.00
CA LYS A 153 16.20 -8.93 -0.76
C LYS A 153 16.01 -9.21 0.72
N ASP A 154 16.96 -8.84 1.57
CA ASP A 154 16.86 -8.95 3.03
C ASP A 154 15.66 -8.16 3.58
N ASP A 155 15.44 -6.93 3.10
CA ASP A 155 14.28 -6.12 3.46
C ASP A 155 12.96 -6.80 3.04
N VAL A 156 12.85 -7.27 1.79
CA VAL A 156 11.66 -7.96 1.26
C VAL A 156 11.37 -9.26 2.02
N LEU A 157 12.41 -10.04 2.34
CA LEU A 157 12.25 -11.25 3.14
C LEU A 157 11.77 -10.92 4.55
N THR A 158 12.26 -9.84 5.16
CA THR A 158 11.80 -9.37 6.47
C THR A 158 10.30 -9.05 6.43
N VAL A 159 9.86 -8.32 5.40
CA VAL A 159 8.45 -7.98 5.18
C VAL A 159 7.60 -9.24 4.96
N PHE A 160 8.04 -10.14 4.09
CA PHE A 160 7.27 -11.35 3.78
C PHE A 160 7.20 -12.32 4.95
N ASN A 161 8.26 -12.44 5.76
CA ASN A 161 8.22 -13.26 6.96
C ASN A 161 7.13 -12.78 7.92
N PHE A 162 7.03 -11.47 8.13
CA PHE A 162 5.99 -10.89 8.97
C PHE A 162 4.59 -11.07 8.37
N PHE A 163 4.36 -10.57 7.14
CA PHE A 163 3.02 -10.60 6.55
C PHE A 163 2.55 -12.02 6.20
N SER A 164 3.44 -13.01 6.07
CA SER A 164 3.02 -14.41 5.88
C SER A 164 2.23 -14.98 7.06
N THR A 165 2.35 -14.36 8.24
CA THR A 165 1.54 -14.70 9.42
C THR A 165 0.10 -14.16 9.33
N GLN A 166 -0.17 -13.25 8.39
CA GLN A 166 -1.48 -12.64 8.15
C GLN A 166 -2.11 -13.30 6.92
N GLU A 167 -2.58 -14.53 7.07
CA GLU A 167 -2.94 -15.42 5.96
C GLU A 167 -3.99 -14.83 5.00
N ALA A 168 -4.96 -14.08 5.52
CA ALA A 168 -6.03 -13.46 4.73
C ALA A 168 -5.50 -12.39 3.77
N SER A 169 -4.62 -11.51 4.25
CA SER A 169 -4.12 -10.35 3.50
C SER A 169 -2.83 -10.64 2.71
N PHE A 170 -2.07 -11.67 3.09
CA PHE A 170 -0.76 -11.95 2.49
C PHE A 170 -0.76 -12.12 0.97
N PRO A 171 -1.72 -12.83 0.33
CA PRO A 171 -1.73 -12.98 -1.12
C PRO A 171 -1.78 -11.64 -1.87
N ALA A 172 -2.65 -10.72 -1.42
CA ALA A 172 -2.79 -9.39 -2.01
C ALA A 172 -1.54 -8.54 -1.79
N ILE A 173 -0.98 -8.57 -0.57
CA ILE A 173 0.26 -7.87 -0.21
C ILE A 173 1.41 -8.36 -1.09
N LYS A 174 1.58 -9.67 -1.20
CA LYS A 174 2.66 -10.29 -1.97
C LYS A 174 2.60 -9.91 -3.45
N ASP A 175 1.40 -9.81 -4.03
CA ASP A 175 1.23 -9.40 -5.42
C ASP A 175 1.68 -7.95 -5.64
N LYS A 176 1.24 -7.02 -4.79
CA LYS A 176 1.64 -5.60 -4.87
C LYS A 176 3.17 -5.43 -4.70
N TRP A 177 3.78 -6.18 -3.79
CA TRP A 177 5.23 -6.12 -3.53
C TRP A 177 6.12 -6.61 -4.70
N ARG A 178 5.55 -7.23 -5.74
CA ARG A 178 6.28 -7.54 -6.99
C ARG A 178 6.84 -6.29 -7.67
N ALA A 179 6.27 -5.11 -7.41
CA ALA A 179 6.82 -3.83 -7.86
C ALA A 179 8.28 -3.60 -7.39
N VAL A 180 8.68 -4.17 -6.24
CA VAL A 180 10.07 -4.11 -5.77
C VAL A 180 11.01 -4.92 -6.66
N SER A 181 10.55 -6.06 -7.19
CA SER A 181 11.34 -6.84 -8.15
C SER A 181 11.57 -6.06 -9.43
N ALA A 182 10.52 -5.44 -9.99
CA ALA A 182 10.65 -4.60 -11.18
C ALA A 182 11.53 -3.35 -10.95
N PHE A 183 11.49 -2.77 -9.74
CA PHE A 183 12.44 -1.73 -9.31
C PHE A 183 13.89 -2.22 -9.32
N VAL A 184 14.17 -3.42 -8.80
CA VAL A 184 15.51 -4.02 -8.81
C VAL A 184 15.98 -4.31 -10.24
N GLU A 185 15.11 -4.78 -11.12
CA GLU A 185 15.43 -4.99 -12.54
C GLU A 185 15.84 -3.67 -13.23
N LEU A 186 15.16 -2.56 -12.95
CA LEU A 186 15.56 -1.23 -13.45
C LEU A 186 16.96 -0.81 -12.97
N LEU A 187 17.34 -1.16 -11.74
CA LEU A 187 18.68 -0.86 -11.21
C LEU A 187 19.76 -1.74 -11.84
N ASN A 188 19.47 -3.03 -12.03
CA ASN A 188 20.45 -4.01 -12.53
C ASN A 188 20.59 -4.03 -14.06
N ALA A 189 19.58 -3.58 -14.79
CA ALA A 189 19.57 -3.62 -16.25
C ALA A 189 20.82 -2.97 -16.84
N GLU A 190 21.43 -3.65 -17.83
CA GLU A 190 22.62 -3.13 -18.50
C GLU A 190 22.34 -1.80 -19.20
N LYS A 191 23.32 -0.89 -19.18
CA LYS A 191 23.18 0.43 -19.80
C LYS A 191 22.93 0.27 -21.31
N GLY A 192 21.84 0.84 -21.80
CA GLY A 192 21.42 0.72 -23.19
C GLY A 192 20.02 0.09 -23.29
N PRO A 193 19.72 -0.68 -24.36
CA PRO A 193 18.39 -1.23 -24.64
C PRO A 193 17.74 -1.98 -23.47
N ALA A 194 18.53 -2.72 -22.68
CA ALA A 194 18.00 -3.50 -21.55
C ALA A 194 17.27 -2.66 -20.50
N VAL A 195 17.67 -1.40 -20.27
CA VAL A 195 16.95 -0.50 -19.34
C VAL A 195 15.59 -0.09 -19.89
N ALA A 196 15.49 0.11 -21.21
CA ALA A 196 14.22 0.43 -21.86
C ALA A 196 13.26 -0.78 -21.84
N ASP A 197 13.80 -1.99 -22.04
CA ASP A 197 13.02 -3.23 -21.96
C ASP A 197 12.53 -3.48 -20.52
N ALA A 198 13.38 -3.27 -19.51
CA ALA A 198 12.99 -3.35 -18.10
C ALA A 198 11.90 -2.33 -17.74
N TYR A 199 12.00 -1.09 -18.26
CA TYR A 199 10.94 -0.09 -18.12
C TYR A 199 9.63 -0.54 -18.77
N GLU A 200 9.68 -1.04 -19.99
CA GLU A 200 8.48 -1.50 -20.70
C GLU A 200 7.79 -2.62 -19.95
N GLN A 201 8.55 -3.62 -19.47
CA GLN A 201 7.99 -4.71 -18.68
C GLN A 201 7.29 -4.19 -17.43
N PHE A 202 7.95 -3.32 -16.66
CA PHE A 202 7.36 -2.71 -15.47
C PHE A 202 6.10 -1.89 -15.83
N LYS A 203 6.13 -1.14 -16.94
CA LYS A 203 4.97 -0.37 -17.41
C LYS A 203 3.79 -1.24 -17.81
N ARG A 204 4.03 -2.43 -18.37
CA ARG A 204 2.99 -3.40 -18.73
C ARG A 204 2.36 -4.05 -17.50
N GLU A 205 3.15 -4.33 -16.48
CA GLU A 205 2.66 -4.87 -15.21
C GLU A 205 1.95 -3.81 -14.36
N ASN A 206 2.42 -2.57 -14.40
CA ASN A 206 1.84 -1.43 -13.69
C ASN A 206 1.60 -0.27 -14.65
N TRP A 207 0.42 -0.27 -15.27
CA TRP A 207 0.03 0.67 -16.32
C TRP A 207 0.08 2.14 -15.87
N ASP A 208 -0.07 2.39 -14.57
CA ASP A 208 -0.04 3.70 -13.91
C ASP A 208 1.38 4.13 -13.47
N LEU A 209 2.41 3.35 -13.79
CA LEU A 209 3.82 3.69 -13.53
C LEU A 209 4.19 5.07 -14.08
N GLN A 210 4.63 5.96 -13.19
CA GLN A 210 4.98 7.33 -13.52
C GLN A 210 6.41 7.43 -14.06
N ILE A 211 6.56 7.98 -15.27
CA ILE A 211 7.89 8.20 -15.88
C ILE A 211 8.79 9.07 -14.99
N GLY A 212 8.22 10.03 -14.25
CA GLY A 212 8.96 10.90 -13.35
C GLY A 212 9.61 10.16 -12.17
N TRP A 213 9.01 9.06 -11.71
CA TRP A 213 9.60 8.18 -10.70
C TRP A 213 10.69 7.30 -11.31
N VAL A 214 10.46 6.73 -12.50
CA VAL A 214 11.49 5.96 -13.22
C VAL A 214 12.74 6.79 -13.49
N GLU A 215 12.58 8.05 -13.92
CA GLU A 215 13.72 8.96 -14.05
C GLU A 215 14.46 9.19 -12.73
N ALA A 216 13.75 9.25 -11.59
CA ALA A 216 14.36 9.38 -10.29
C ALA A 216 15.19 8.14 -9.95
N VAL A 217 14.65 6.93 -10.20
CA VAL A 217 15.39 5.66 -10.09
C VAL A 217 16.66 5.69 -10.93
N LEU A 218 16.56 5.97 -12.23
CA LEU A 218 17.73 5.97 -13.12
C LEU A 218 18.80 6.96 -12.67
N ARG A 219 18.40 8.15 -12.20
CA ARG A 219 19.35 9.16 -11.67
C ARG A 219 20.14 8.69 -10.46
N THR A 220 19.71 7.65 -9.75
CA THR A 220 20.46 7.09 -8.61
C THR A 220 21.56 6.13 -9.04
N ARG A 221 21.53 5.59 -10.27
CA ARG A 221 22.59 4.73 -10.81
C ARG A 221 23.88 5.52 -11.04
N ASP A 222 25.02 4.86 -10.86
CA ASP A 222 26.35 5.41 -11.10
C ASP A 222 26.68 5.60 -12.59
N ASP A 223 26.08 4.79 -13.47
CA ASP A 223 26.26 4.82 -14.93
C ASP A 223 25.26 5.72 -15.68
N CYS A 224 24.39 6.42 -14.95
CA CYS A 224 23.33 7.26 -15.52
C CYS A 224 23.87 8.50 -16.23
N ASP A 225 23.41 8.71 -17.46
CA ASP A 225 23.63 9.93 -18.23
C ASP A 225 22.34 10.38 -18.93
N ARG A 226 22.45 11.46 -19.71
CA ARG A 226 21.31 11.99 -20.48
C ARG A 226 20.82 11.02 -21.56
N SER A 227 21.70 10.16 -22.10
CA SER A 227 21.35 9.22 -23.15
C SER A 227 20.48 8.07 -22.61
N LEU A 228 20.80 7.57 -21.41
CA LEU A 228 20.02 6.53 -20.73
C LEU A 228 18.60 6.99 -20.43
N ILE A 229 18.45 8.20 -19.87
CA ILE A 229 17.12 8.79 -19.63
C ILE A 229 16.38 9.01 -20.94
N GLY A 230 17.07 9.49 -21.98
CA GLY A 230 16.48 9.70 -23.30
C GLY A 230 15.93 8.43 -23.92
N LEU A 231 16.63 7.31 -23.76
CA LEU A 231 16.22 6.00 -24.26
C LEU A 231 14.91 5.54 -23.61
N VAL A 232 14.81 5.64 -22.29
CA VAL A 232 13.60 5.24 -21.56
C VAL A 232 12.42 6.14 -21.92
N LYS A 233 12.65 7.45 -22.14
CA LYS A 233 11.61 8.37 -22.62
C LYS A 233 11.13 8.04 -24.03
N ALA A 234 12.04 7.66 -24.93
CA ALA A 234 11.67 7.24 -26.27
C ALA A 234 10.78 5.99 -26.20
N ARG A 235 11.18 4.98 -25.40
CA ARG A 235 10.35 3.79 -25.17
C ARG A 235 9.00 4.14 -24.55
N ALA A 236 8.96 5.04 -23.56
CA ALA A 236 7.72 5.50 -22.94
C ALA A 236 6.74 6.17 -23.93
N ALA A 237 7.22 6.73 -25.03
CA ALA A 237 6.37 7.30 -26.08
C ALA A 237 5.79 6.24 -27.03
N GLU A 238 6.40 5.05 -27.08
CA GLU A 238 6.01 3.94 -27.96
C GLU A 238 5.14 2.90 -27.23
N VAL A 239 5.28 2.77 -25.91
CA VAL A 239 4.58 1.75 -25.12
C VAL A 239 3.13 2.14 -24.88
N GLU A 240 2.23 1.41 -25.53
CA GLU A 240 0.80 1.40 -25.21
C GLU A 240 0.47 0.27 -24.23
N VAL A 241 -0.30 0.61 -23.19
CA VAL A 241 -0.76 -0.31 -22.15
C VAL A 241 -2.26 -0.12 -21.91
N GLU A 242 -2.95 -1.24 -21.72
CA GLU A 242 -4.36 -1.23 -21.34
C GLU A 242 -4.49 -0.72 -19.90
N ARG A 243 -5.40 0.22 -19.68
CA ARG A 243 -5.66 0.76 -18.33
C ARG A 243 -6.56 -0.22 -17.58
N GLY A 244 -6.11 -0.64 -16.41
CA GLY A 244 -6.86 -1.52 -15.52
C GLY A 244 -7.18 -0.84 -14.19
N MET A 245 -7.39 -1.66 -13.16
CA MET A 245 -7.43 -1.18 -11.78
C MET A 245 -6.12 -0.46 -11.43
N GLU A 246 -6.21 0.58 -10.61
CA GLU A 246 -5.02 1.28 -10.13
C GLU A 246 -4.12 0.32 -9.35
N THR A 247 -2.81 0.45 -9.57
CA THR A 247 -1.79 -0.32 -8.86
C THR A 247 -1.17 0.55 -7.76
N VAL A 248 -0.24 -0.02 -7.00
CA VAL A 248 0.54 0.75 -6.01
C VAL A 248 1.30 1.93 -6.63
N MET A 249 1.64 1.84 -7.92
CA MET A 249 2.44 2.88 -8.60
C MET A 249 1.66 4.19 -8.82
N SER A 250 0.33 4.18 -8.75
CA SER A 250 -0.49 5.42 -8.70
C SER A 250 -0.15 6.31 -7.49
N LYS A 251 0.22 5.69 -6.36
CA LYS A 251 0.53 6.34 -5.08
C LYS A 251 2.01 6.74 -4.96
N VAL A 252 2.89 6.15 -5.76
CA VAL A 252 4.33 6.44 -5.77
C VAL A 252 4.63 7.62 -6.69
N ARG A 253 5.11 8.74 -6.12
CA ARG A 253 5.37 10.01 -6.86
C ARG A 253 6.86 10.31 -7.04
#